data_AF-A0A0C2N7R3-F1
#
_entry.id   AF-A0A0C2N7R3-F1
#
_cell.length_a   1.000
_cell.length_b   1.000
_cell.length_c   1.000
_cell.angle_alpha   90.00
_cell.angle_beta   90.00
_cell.angle_gamma   90.00
#
_symmetry.space_group_name_H-M   'P 1'
#
loop_
_entity.id
_entity.type
_entity.pdbx_description
1 polymer ?
#
loop_
_entity_poly.entity_id
_entity_poly.type
_entity_poly.pdbx_seq_one_letter_code
_entity_poly.pdbx_strand_id
1 'polypeptide(L)'
;MMDKESDVAKRFESERDNLLGNFNASDQTLISGLIGDIFPLINGDRYSHYSVSDGDAAGRVSSPQRLYVAFHYKTPIGYISDKDILKFINGDVDRIEFINELLRDDADERFFEMMMNYSEKCKKDSFDILISIYDCFLNSEKLKTSLESNYGFLSKDIYRQINWLTNKIISDYENKYSLIKKLIERENNAPLGGDVLYKAREQYNGEYHETKWISEAELKEMEEIFQSVAIHALSTKKFINNHLESHIFFELKRSSKTKAAHYIIDTLNSYDGIIRVSEIIGNSGSDSTNGPYVKIEKDDFYDMINIEKLKEHAMNINLETQPIHIQAVIKSIIDGKKYYLRDGSLGEMW
;
A
#
# COMPACT_ATOMS: atom_id res chain seq x y z
N MET A 1 31.47 -28.92 -8.99
CA MET A 1 32.50 -27.97 -8.53
C MET A 1 31.91 -26.60 -8.78
N MET A 2 31.62 -25.81 -7.74
CA MET A 2 31.08 -24.46 -7.92
C MET A 2 32.16 -23.61 -8.60
N ASP A 3 31.80 -22.94 -9.69
CA ASP A 3 32.69 -21.96 -10.34
C ASP A 3 33.08 -20.88 -9.34
N LYS A 4 34.32 -20.38 -9.42
CA LYS A 4 34.73 -19.24 -8.60
C LYS A 4 33.91 -18.03 -9.01
N GLU A 5 33.54 -17.19 -8.04
CA GLU A 5 32.68 -16.01 -8.25
C GLU A 5 33.24 -15.05 -9.32
N SER A 6 34.57 -14.93 -9.43
CA SER A 6 35.26 -14.19 -10.49
C SER A 6 34.99 -14.73 -11.89
N ASP A 7 34.86 -16.05 -12.02
CA ASP A 7 34.68 -16.73 -13.29
C ASP A 7 33.23 -16.58 -13.76
N VAL A 8 32.29 -16.54 -12.83
CA VAL A 8 30.87 -16.22 -13.10
C VAL A 8 30.74 -14.77 -13.55
N ALA A 9 31.35 -13.81 -12.85
CA ALA A 9 31.28 -12.39 -13.21
C ALA A 9 31.83 -12.11 -14.62
N LYS A 10 32.92 -12.80 -15.01
CA LYS A 10 33.49 -12.71 -16.36
C LYS A 10 32.60 -13.31 -17.44
N ARG A 11 31.87 -14.40 -17.17
CA ARG A 11 30.98 -15.04 -18.17
C ARG A 11 29.88 -14.11 -18.68
N PHE A 12 29.44 -13.16 -17.84
CA PHE A 12 28.37 -12.22 -18.17
C PHE A 12 28.86 -10.84 -18.64
N GLU A 13 30.17 -10.67 -18.87
CA GLU A 13 30.75 -9.40 -19.29
C GLU A 13 30.19 -8.91 -20.64
N SER A 14 30.21 -9.77 -21.67
CA SER A 14 29.72 -9.42 -23.00
C SER A 14 28.21 -9.11 -23.04
N GLU A 15 27.43 -9.78 -22.19
CA GLU A 15 25.99 -9.52 -22.07
C GLU A 15 25.73 -8.14 -21.46
N ARG A 16 26.45 -7.81 -20.38
CA ARG A 16 26.39 -6.50 -19.74
C ARG A 16 26.81 -5.39 -20.70
N ASP A 17 27.90 -5.57 -21.43
CA ASP A 17 28.38 -4.56 -22.38
C ASP A 17 27.39 -4.32 -23.53
N ASN A 18 26.73 -5.38 -24.01
CA ASN A 18 25.67 -5.27 -25.01
C ASN A 18 24.44 -4.52 -24.50
N LEU A 19 24.04 -4.75 -23.24
CA LEU A 19 22.92 -4.03 -22.62
C LEU A 19 23.24 -2.55 -22.45
N LEU A 20 24.49 -2.23 -22.05
CA LEU A 20 24.97 -0.85 -21.92
C LEU A 20 25.07 -0.15 -23.27
N GLY A 21 25.39 -0.88 -24.34
CA GLY A 21 25.48 -0.38 -25.72
C GLY A 21 24.25 0.39 -26.22
N ASN A 22 23.07 0.18 -25.61
CA ASN A 22 21.82 0.84 -25.97
C ASN A 22 21.68 2.28 -25.44
N PHE A 23 22.55 2.70 -24.52
CA PHE A 23 22.52 4.03 -23.92
C PHE A 23 23.50 4.99 -24.62
N ASN A 24 23.35 6.30 -24.43
CA ASN A 24 24.34 7.26 -24.92
C ASN A 24 25.66 7.16 -24.11
N ALA A 25 26.75 7.72 -24.64
CA ALA A 25 28.07 7.58 -24.05
C ALA A 25 28.20 8.14 -22.62
N SER A 26 27.43 9.19 -22.28
CA SER A 26 27.40 9.77 -20.93
C SER A 26 26.74 8.81 -19.95
N ASP A 27 25.59 8.26 -20.31
CA ASP A 27 24.84 7.31 -19.50
C ASP A 27 25.58 5.98 -19.37
N GLN A 28 26.20 5.48 -20.45
CA GLN A 28 27.07 4.30 -20.41
C GLN A 28 28.19 4.47 -19.39
N THR A 29 28.85 5.63 -19.39
CA THR A 29 29.95 5.93 -18.46
C THR A 29 29.45 6.00 -17.02
N LEU A 30 28.31 6.67 -16.78
CA LEU A 30 27.70 6.80 -15.46
C LEU A 30 27.25 5.44 -14.90
N ILE A 31 26.51 4.68 -15.70
CA ILE A 31 25.98 3.36 -15.32
C ILE A 31 27.14 2.38 -15.10
N SER A 32 28.17 2.38 -15.94
CA SER A 32 29.35 1.52 -15.75
C SER A 32 30.12 1.86 -14.48
N GLY A 33 30.22 3.16 -14.13
CA GLY A 33 30.80 3.60 -12.86
C GLY A 33 30.03 3.06 -11.67
N LEU A 34 28.70 3.25 -11.65
CA LEU A 34 27.83 2.77 -10.59
C LEU A 34 27.86 1.24 -10.44
N ILE A 35 27.80 0.50 -11.55
CA ILE A 35 27.90 -0.96 -11.54
C ILE A 35 29.25 -1.40 -10.97
N GLY A 36 30.33 -0.73 -11.36
CA GLY A 36 31.67 -1.01 -10.87
C GLY A 36 31.85 -0.75 -9.38
N ASP A 37 31.14 0.24 -8.83
CA ASP A 37 31.15 0.57 -7.40
C ASP A 37 30.29 -0.40 -6.57
N ILE A 38 29.17 -0.86 -7.12
CA ILE A 38 28.22 -1.79 -6.46
C ILE A 38 28.74 -3.25 -6.50
N PHE A 39 29.41 -3.65 -7.60
CA PHE A 39 29.87 -5.01 -7.85
C PHE A 39 31.41 -5.08 -7.99
N PRO A 40 32.14 -5.42 -6.92
CA PRO A 40 33.60 -5.34 -6.88
C PRO A 40 34.31 -6.29 -7.85
N LEU A 41 33.65 -7.41 -8.21
CA LEU A 41 34.20 -8.41 -9.13
C LEU A 41 34.16 -7.94 -10.59
N ILE A 42 33.48 -6.83 -10.89
CA ILE A 42 33.40 -6.24 -12.23
C ILE A 42 34.58 -5.28 -12.50
N ASN A 43 35.07 -4.57 -11.48
CA ASN A 43 36.22 -3.66 -11.60
C ASN A 43 37.43 -4.19 -10.83
N GLY A 44 38.23 -5.05 -11.48
CA GLY A 44 39.37 -5.73 -10.86
C GLY A 44 40.59 -4.87 -10.51
N ASP A 45 40.76 -3.66 -11.08
CA ASP A 45 42.07 -2.98 -11.07
C ASP A 45 42.06 -1.44 -10.92
N ARG A 46 40.95 -0.82 -10.52
CA ARG A 46 40.96 0.61 -10.16
C ARG A 46 40.86 0.77 -8.66
N TYR A 47 41.63 1.72 -8.12
CA TYR A 47 41.61 2.17 -6.73
C TYR A 47 40.15 2.23 -6.24
N SER A 48 39.70 1.17 -5.57
CA SER A 48 38.49 1.22 -4.78
C SER A 48 38.82 2.16 -3.64
N HIS A 49 38.11 3.28 -3.52
CA HIS A 49 38.27 4.19 -2.37
C HIS A 49 37.95 3.51 -1.01
N TYR A 50 37.53 2.23 -1.03
CA TYR A 50 37.09 1.44 0.10
C TYR A 50 37.53 -0.03 0.00
N SER A 51 38.84 -0.30 -0.08
CA SER A 51 39.36 -1.64 0.15
C SER A 51 39.15 -2.03 1.62
N VAL A 52 38.14 -2.85 1.90
CA VAL A 52 37.86 -3.35 3.26
C VAL A 52 37.93 -4.87 3.28
N SER A 53 38.50 -5.42 4.36
CA SER A 53 38.74 -6.85 4.55
C SER A 53 37.48 -7.69 4.77
N ASP A 54 36.32 -7.05 4.96
CA ASP A 54 35.05 -7.71 5.25
C ASP A 54 33.93 -7.16 4.36
N GLY A 55 33.53 -7.95 3.36
CA GLY A 55 32.52 -7.57 2.38
C GLY A 55 31.09 -7.50 2.94
N ASP A 56 30.82 -8.19 4.06
CA ASP A 56 29.53 -8.21 4.73
C ASP A 56 29.26 -6.88 5.47
N ALA A 57 30.30 -6.23 6.01
CA ALA A 57 30.18 -4.97 6.73
C ALA A 57 29.95 -3.75 5.81
N ALA A 58 30.22 -3.88 4.51
CA ALA A 58 30.22 -2.77 3.56
C ALA A 58 28.99 -2.73 2.61
N GLY A 59 27.97 -3.57 2.83
CA GLY A 59 26.73 -3.54 2.04
C GLY A 59 26.90 -4.02 0.58
N ARG A 60 27.82 -4.96 0.32
CA ARG A 60 28.06 -5.46 -1.06
C ARG A 60 27.07 -6.56 -1.46
N VAL A 61 26.67 -6.55 -2.74
CA VAL A 61 25.67 -7.46 -3.32
C VAL A 61 26.32 -8.81 -3.68
N SER A 62 26.24 -9.78 -2.78
CA SER A 62 26.58 -11.19 -3.08
C SER A 62 25.35 -12.05 -3.43
N SER A 63 24.15 -11.48 -3.34
CA SER A 63 22.89 -12.13 -3.70
C SER A 63 21.83 -11.10 -4.09
N PRO A 64 20.79 -11.46 -4.87
CA PRO A 64 19.71 -10.54 -5.23
C PRO A 64 19.04 -9.88 -4.00
N GLN A 65 18.98 -10.58 -2.86
CA GLN A 65 18.44 -10.06 -1.60
C GLN A 65 19.28 -8.93 -0.99
N ARG A 66 20.56 -8.84 -1.35
CA ARG A 66 21.50 -7.80 -0.87
C ARG A 66 21.55 -6.57 -1.77
N LEU A 67 20.92 -6.66 -2.95
CA LEU A 67 20.81 -5.57 -3.92
C LEU A 67 20.10 -4.35 -3.29
N TYR A 68 19.08 -4.62 -2.48
CA TYR A 68 18.38 -3.60 -1.69
C TYR A 68 19.31 -2.84 -0.73
N VAL A 69 20.16 -3.56 0.02
CA VAL A 69 21.12 -2.95 0.96
C VAL A 69 22.16 -2.09 0.25
N ALA A 70 22.64 -2.52 -0.92
CA ALA A 70 23.66 -1.79 -1.68
C ALA A 70 23.13 -0.54 -2.40
N PHE A 71 21.86 -0.52 -2.80
CA PHE A 71 21.23 0.66 -3.41
C PHE A 71 20.86 1.75 -2.39
N HIS A 72 20.91 1.45 -1.10
CA HIS A 72 20.76 2.45 -0.05
C HIS A 72 22.14 3.03 0.30
N TYR A 73 22.33 4.33 0.05
CA TYR A 73 23.55 5.11 0.36
C TYR A 73 23.95 5.14 1.86
N LYS A 74 23.18 4.47 2.72
CA LYS A 74 23.39 4.33 4.15
C LYS A 74 22.98 2.91 4.54
N THR A 75 23.75 2.24 5.39
CA THR A 75 23.31 1.02 6.06
C THR A 75 21.91 1.28 6.61
N PRO A 76 20.88 0.46 6.28
CA PRO A 76 19.54 0.69 6.77
C PRO A 76 19.58 0.89 8.29
N ILE A 77 18.98 1.98 8.76
CA ILE A 77 18.79 2.20 10.20
C ILE A 77 17.83 1.10 10.66
N GLY A 78 18.18 0.41 11.74
CA GLY A 78 17.47 -0.79 12.21
C GLY A 78 17.79 -2.05 11.40
N TYR A 79 18.90 -2.71 11.74
CA TYR A 79 19.25 -4.01 11.14
C TYR A 79 18.29 -5.08 11.66
N ILE A 80 17.26 -5.40 10.88
CA ILE A 80 16.39 -6.55 11.15
C ILE A 80 17.04 -7.80 10.54
N SER A 81 17.42 -8.75 11.39
CA SER A 81 17.98 -10.02 10.93
C SER A 81 16.89 -11.03 10.58
N ASP A 82 17.25 -12.05 9.80
CA ASP A 82 16.40 -13.22 9.56
C ASP A 82 15.88 -13.83 10.86
N LYS A 83 16.73 -13.86 11.90
CA LYS A 83 16.39 -14.40 13.22
C LYS A 83 15.30 -13.58 13.90
N ASP A 84 15.32 -12.27 13.77
CA ASP A 84 14.33 -11.39 14.40
C ASP A 84 12.96 -11.54 13.73
N ILE A 85 12.94 -11.68 12.41
CA ILE A 85 11.70 -11.95 11.65
C ILE A 85 11.13 -13.32 12.01
N LEU A 86 11.98 -14.35 12.14
CA LEU A 86 11.51 -15.67 12.56
C LEU A 86 10.95 -15.67 13.98
N LYS A 87 11.57 -14.93 14.91
CA LYS A 87 11.03 -14.73 16.25
C LYS A 87 9.67 -14.04 16.21
N PHE A 88 9.54 -12.98 15.41
CA PHE A 88 8.27 -12.27 15.22
C PHE A 88 7.17 -13.19 14.66
N ILE A 89 7.48 -13.97 13.63
CA ILE A 89 6.56 -14.94 13.01
C ILE A 89 6.14 -15.99 14.04
N ASN A 90 7.10 -16.60 14.75
CA ASN A 90 6.83 -17.63 15.75
C ASN A 90 6.11 -17.11 17.00
N GLY A 91 6.07 -15.79 17.21
CA GLY A 91 5.54 -15.19 18.43
C GLY A 91 6.48 -15.30 19.63
N ASP A 92 7.78 -15.44 19.39
CA ASP A 92 8.83 -15.48 20.42
C ASP A 92 9.13 -14.10 21.01
N VAL A 93 8.54 -13.04 20.43
CA VAL A 93 8.61 -11.64 20.86
C VAL A 93 7.20 -11.06 20.90
N ASP A 94 7.00 -10.01 21.69
CA ASP A 94 5.76 -9.23 21.63
C ASP A 94 5.68 -8.53 20.28
N ARG A 95 4.69 -8.91 19.46
CA ARG A 95 4.58 -8.44 18.08
C ARG A 95 4.28 -6.95 17.99
N ILE A 96 3.51 -6.41 18.93
CA ILE A 96 3.13 -4.99 18.96
C ILE A 96 4.32 -4.15 19.38
N GLU A 97 5.04 -4.55 20.44
CA GLU A 97 6.26 -3.89 20.88
C GLU A 97 7.32 -3.90 19.76
N PHE A 98 7.53 -5.06 19.13
CA PHE A 98 8.46 -5.21 18.01
C PHE A 98 8.13 -4.25 16.86
N ILE A 99 6.87 -4.17 16.42
CA ILE A 99 6.49 -3.24 15.33
C ILE A 99 6.64 -1.77 15.76
N ASN A 100 6.32 -1.44 17.01
CA ASN A 100 6.49 -0.06 17.50
C ASN A 100 7.97 0.36 17.55
N GLU A 101 8.88 -0.55 17.91
CA GLU A 101 10.32 -0.31 17.81
C GLU A 101 10.76 -0.11 16.35
N LEU A 102 10.30 -0.96 15.44
CA LEU A 102 10.57 -0.83 14.00
C LEU A 102 10.12 0.51 13.41
N LEU A 103 8.93 0.99 13.82
CA LEU A 103 8.40 2.28 13.41
C LEU A 103 9.25 3.44 13.92
N ARG A 104 9.79 3.34 15.14
CA ARG A 104 10.70 4.33 15.74
C ARG A 104 12.06 4.37 15.06
N ASP A 105 12.55 3.21 14.63
CA ASP A 105 13.88 3.05 14.05
C ASP A 105 13.91 3.22 12.51
N ASP A 106 12.76 3.57 11.91
CA ASP A 106 12.59 3.70 10.45
C ASP A 106 12.95 2.42 9.65
N ALA A 107 12.68 1.25 10.24
CA ALA A 107 13.04 -0.06 9.70
C ALA A 107 11.89 -0.80 8.98
N ASP A 108 10.75 -0.13 8.77
CA ASP A 108 9.52 -0.67 8.18
C ASP A 108 9.72 -1.28 6.78
N GLU A 109 10.52 -0.64 5.93
CA GLU A 109 10.74 -1.11 4.56
C GLU A 109 11.48 -2.45 4.53
N ARG A 110 12.53 -2.57 5.37
CA ARG A 110 13.25 -3.84 5.56
C ARG A 110 12.33 -4.89 6.21
N PHE A 111 11.48 -4.49 7.14
CA PHE A 111 10.52 -5.40 7.76
C PHE A 111 9.58 -6.01 6.71
N PHE A 112 8.96 -5.20 5.85
CA PHE A 112 8.06 -5.70 4.81
C PHE A 112 8.79 -6.57 3.78
N GLU A 113 9.99 -6.17 3.34
CA GLU A 113 10.83 -6.99 2.45
C GLU A 113 11.08 -8.38 3.05
N MET A 114 11.48 -8.42 4.32
CA MET A 114 11.79 -9.67 5.01
C MET A 114 10.54 -10.52 5.27
N MET A 115 9.43 -9.91 5.66
CA MET A 115 8.16 -10.60 5.83
C MET A 115 7.65 -11.21 4.52
N MET A 116 7.85 -10.53 3.39
CA MET A 116 7.52 -11.08 2.07
C MET A 116 8.35 -12.33 1.75
N ASN A 117 9.64 -12.33 2.10
CA ASN A 117 10.53 -13.49 1.88
C ASN A 117 10.19 -14.68 2.78
N TYR A 118 9.58 -14.44 3.94
CA TYR A 118 9.25 -15.48 4.92
C TYR A 118 7.75 -15.72 5.09
N SER A 119 6.90 -15.22 4.18
CA SER A 119 5.43 -15.31 4.28
C SER A 119 4.93 -16.75 4.43
N GLU A 120 5.56 -17.71 3.74
CA GLU A 120 5.23 -19.15 3.82
C GLU A 120 5.43 -19.74 5.22
N LYS A 121 6.20 -19.06 6.09
CA LYS A 121 6.41 -19.49 7.48
C LYS A 121 5.32 -19.00 8.43
N CYS A 122 4.50 -18.02 8.03
CA CYS A 122 3.40 -17.51 8.86
C CYS A 122 2.38 -18.60 9.20
N LYS A 123 2.04 -19.47 8.22
CA LYS A 123 1.17 -20.65 8.39
C LYS A 123 -0.03 -20.35 9.28
N LYS A 124 -0.25 -21.15 10.34
CA LYS A 124 -1.37 -21.03 11.29
C LYS A 124 -1.44 -19.69 12.04
N ASP A 125 -0.31 -18.98 12.19
CA ASP A 125 -0.20 -17.74 12.95
C ASP A 125 -0.45 -16.50 12.07
N SER A 126 -0.79 -16.70 10.79
CA SER A 126 -1.03 -15.64 9.80
C SER A 126 -2.04 -14.58 10.26
N PHE A 127 -3.12 -14.98 10.93
CA PHE A 127 -4.12 -14.02 11.41
C PHE A 127 -3.52 -13.10 12.48
N ASP A 128 -2.86 -13.66 13.50
CA ASP A 128 -2.29 -12.91 14.61
C ASP A 128 -1.15 -11.99 14.15
N ILE A 129 -0.37 -12.43 13.17
CA ILE A 129 0.68 -11.63 12.52
C ILE A 129 0.05 -10.41 11.82
N LEU A 130 -0.97 -10.64 10.97
CA LEU A 130 -1.61 -9.57 10.20
C LEU A 130 -2.31 -8.55 11.11
N ILE A 131 -3.06 -8.98 12.12
CA ILE A 131 -3.73 -8.02 13.03
C ILE A 131 -2.72 -7.21 13.84
N SER A 132 -1.56 -7.78 14.21
CA SER A 132 -0.51 -7.03 14.89
C SER A 132 0.06 -5.91 14.01
N ILE A 133 0.28 -6.22 12.72
CA ILE A 133 0.70 -5.22 11.72
C ILE A 133 -0.37 -4.14 11.58
N TYR A 134 -1.64 -4.53 11.43
CA TYR A 134 -2.72 -3.57 11.20
C TYR A 134 -2.91 -2.64 12.41
N ASP A 135 -2.88 -3.17 13.62
CA ASP A 135 -3.11 -2.41 14.85
C ASP A 135 -2.05 -1.31 15.06
N CYS A 136 -0.79 -1.62 14.74
CA CYS A 136 0.30 -0.66 14.80
C CYS A 136 0.26 0.35 13.64
N PHE A 137 0.14 -0.13 12.39
CA PHE A 137 0.31 0.73 11.22
C PHE A 137 -0.90 1.62 10.95
N LEU A 138 -2.14 1.13 11.08
CA LEU A 138 -3.35 1.90 10.74
C LEU A 138 -3.50 3.18 11.57
N ASN A 139 -2.94 3.20 12.78
CA ASN A 139 -2.97 4.36 13.67
C ASN A 139 -1.63 5.12 13.72
N SER A 140 -0.66 4.75 12.87
CA SER A 140 0.66 5.38 12.88
C SER A 140 0.67 6.71 12.14
N GLU A 141 1.33 7.72 12.71
CA GLU A 141 1.61 8.99 12.03
C GLU A 141 2.41 8.80 10.74
N LYS A 142 3.23 7.74 10.70
CA LYS A 142 4.02 7.39 9.52
C LYS A 142 3.14 6.97 8.34
N LEU A 143 2.13 6.12 8.58
CA LEU A 143 1.14 5.78 7.56
C LEU A 143 0.37 7.02 7.11
N LYS A 144 -0.10 7.84 8.05
CA LYS A 144 -0.83 9.08 7.73
C LYS A 144 0.00 10.00 6.82
N THR A 145 1.25 10.23 7.17
CA THR A 145 2.19 11.02 6.38
C THR A 145 2.40 10.40 5.00
N SER A 146 2.52 9.08 4.91
CA SER A 146 2.63 8.35 3.63
C SER A 146 1.41 8.58 2.74
N LEU A 147 0.19 8.50 3.29
CA LEU A 147 -1.06 8.68 2.54
C LEU A 147 -1.26 10.12 2.03
N GLU A 148 -0.72 11.10 2.74
CA GLU A 148 -0.78 12.53 2.37
C GLU A 148 0.37 12.95 1.44
N SER A 149 1.35 12.07 1.19
CA SER A 149 2.54 12.35 0.37
C SER A 149 2.31 12.16 -1.13
N ASN A 150 3.18 12.77 -1.95
CA ASN A 150 3.19 12.51 -3.40
C ASN A 150 3.85 11.16 -3.67
N TYR A 151 3.15 10.26 -4.37
CA TYR A 151 3.74 8.98 -4.76
C TYR A 151 4.62 9.13 -6.00
N GLY A 152 5.86 9.60 -5.83
CA GLY A 152 6.89 9.53 -6.87
C GLY A 152 7.43 8.11 -7.07
N PHE A 153 8.31 7.90 -8.05
CA PHE A 153 8.94 6.59 -8.30
C PHE A 153 9.66 5.98 -7.08
N LEU A 154 10.13 6.83 -6.16
CA LEU A 154 10.87 6.44 -4.94
C LEU A 154 10.06 6.63 -3.64
N SER A 155 8.77 6.98 -3.72
CA SER A 155 7.97 7.21 -2.53
C SER A 155 7.59 5.90 -1.84
N LYS A 156 7.72 5.88 -0.52
CA LYS A 156 7.25 4.79 0.33
C LYS A 156 5.72 4.79 0.35
N ASP A 157 5.11 3.70 -0.08
CA ASP A 157 3.68 3.46 0.03
C ASP A 157 3.45 2.33 1.03
N ILE A 158 3.37 2.72 2.30
CA ILE A 158 3.24 1.80 3.43
C ILE A 158 1.92 1.04 3.35
N TYR A 159 0.84 1.72 2.96
CA TYR A 159 -0.48 1.09 2.83
C TYR A 159 -0.45 -0.04 1.79
N ARG A 160 0.18 0.22 0.65
CA ARG A 160 0.36 -0.79 -0.40
C ARG A 160 1.28 -1.92 0.02
N GLN A 161 2.35 -1.65 0.77
CA GLN A 161 3.23 -2.70 1.31
C GLN A 161 2.47 -3.64 2.25
N ILE A 162 1.61 -3.10 3.13
CA ILE A 162 0.72 -3.90 3.98
C ILE A 162 -0.20 -4.76 3.12
N ASN A 163 -0.88 -4.16 2.14
CA ASN A 163 -1.78 -4.89 1.23
C ASN A 163 -1.08 -6.01 0.44
N TRP A 164 0.14 -5.77 -0.05
CA TRP A 164 0.93 -6.79 -0.74
C TRP A 164 1.29 -7.95 0.18
N LEU A 165 1.76 -7.66 1.40
CA LEU A 165 2.06 -8.68 2.38
C LEU A 165 0.82 -9.48 2.78
N THR A 166 -0.31 -8.80 3.00
CA THR A 166 -1.60 -9.44 3.29
C THR A 166 -1.99 -10.41 2.20
N ASN A 167 -1.97 -9.98 0.94
CA ASN A 167 -2.34 -10.83 -0.19
C ASN A 167 -1.39 -12.02 -0.36
N LYS A 168 -0.08 -11.81 -0.13
CA LYS A 168 0.91 -12.88 -0.17
C LYS A 168 0.67 -13.91 0.94
N ILE A 169 0.44 -13.46 2.18
CA ILE A 169 0.13 -14.34 3.31
C ILE A 169 -1.18 -15.11 3.06
N ILE A 170 -2.23 -14.47 2.54
CA ILE A 170 -3.48 -15.16 2.18
C ILE A 170 -3.24 -16.22 1.09
N SER A 171 -2.47 -15.89 0.05
CA SER A 171 -2.14 -16.82 -1.04
C SER A 171 -1.42 -18.07 -0.53
N ASP A 172 -0.48 -17.90 0.41
CA ASP A 172 0.29 -18.99 1.02
C ASP A 172 -0.50 -19.76 2.10
N TYR A 173 -1.63 -19.23 2.58
CA TYR A 173 -2.45 -19.86 3.61
C TYR A 173 -3.34 -20.96 3.02
N GLU A 174 -3.42 -22.12 3.70
CA GLU A 174 -4.15 -23.30 3.22
C GLU A 174 -5.65 -23.03 3.11
N ASN A 175 -6.26 -22.45 4.15
CA ASN A 175 -7.70 -22.17 4.20
C ASN A 175 -7.97 -20.67 4.00
N LYS A 176 -7.85 -20.21 2.75
CA LYS A 176 -8.01 -18.81 2.32
C LYS A 176 -9.30 -18.19 2.82
N TYR A 177 -10.44 -18.86 2.59
CA TYR A 177 -11.75 -18.42 3.07
C TYR A 177 -11.75 -18.12 4.58
N SER A 178 -11.25 -19.05 5.41
CA SER A 178 -11.27 -18.87 6.86
C SER A 178 -10.43 -17.68 7.34
N LEU A 179 -9.29 -17.42 6.70
CA LEU A 179 -8.44 -16.29 7.04
C LEU A 179 -9.07 -14.98 6.59
N ILE A 180 -9.54 -14.92 5.34
CA ILE A 180 -10.22 -13.73 4.78
C ILE A 180 -11.42 -13.36 5.65
N LYS A 181 -12.28 -14.33 5.98
CA LYS A 181 -13.46 -14.10 6.81
C LYS A 181 -13.10 -13.47 8.17
N LYS A 182 -12.09 -14.00 8.87
CA LYS A 182 -11.63 -13.40 10.13
C LYS A 182 -11.09 -11.98 9.97
N LEU A 183 -10.40 -11.70 8.86
CA LEU A 183 -9.83 -10.37 8.60
C LEU A 183 -10.93 -9.33 8.35
N ILE A 184 -11.98 -9.68 7.58
CA ILE A 184 -13.08 -8.75 7.25
C ILE A 184 -14.08 -8.56 8.39
N GLU A 185 -14.24 -9.54 9.28
CA GLU A 185 -15.14 -9.47 10.44
C GLU A 185 -14.67 -8.44 11.48
N ARG A 186 -13.36 -8.17 11.54
CA ARG A 186 -12.77 -7.28 12.53
C ARG A 186 -12.86 -5.82 12.07
N GLU A 187 -13.64 -5.02 12.77
CA GLU A 187 -13.83 -3.59 12.46
C GLU A 187 -12.53 -2.79 12.44
N ASN A 188 -11.58 -3.09 13.33
CA ASN A 188 -10.25 -2.44 13.33
C ASN A 188 -9.48 -2.67 12.02
N ASN A 189 -9.87 -3.65 11.21
CA ASN A 189 -9.24 -3.96 9.94
C ASN A 189 -9.99 -3.33 8.75
N ALA A 190 -11.11 -2.62 8.96
CA ALA A 190 -12.08 -2.34 7.90
C ALA A 190 -11.49 -1.81 6.57
N PRO A 191 -10.49 -0.89 6.54
CA PRO A 191 -9.87 -0.48 5.28
C PRO A 191 -9.23 -1.65 4.52
N LEU A 192 -8.34 -2.39 5.19
CA LEU A 192 -7.62 -3.52 4.61
C LEU A 192 -8.54 -4.72 4.39
N GLY A 193 -9.54 -4.92 5.24
CA GLY A 193 -10.60 -5.91 5.04
C GLY A 193 -11.39 -5.64 3.77
N GLY A 194 -11.63 -4.36 3.44
CA GLY A 194 -12.25 -3.97 2.19
C GLY A 194 -11.38 -4.31 0.98
N ASP A 195 -10.09 -3.98 1.02
CA ASP A 195 -9.15 -4.31 -0.05
C ASP A 195 -8.95 -5.82 -0.23
N VAL A 196 -8.99 -6.60 0.86
CA VAL A 196 -8.96 -8.07 0.82
C VAL A 196 -10.22 -8.62 0.14
N LEU A 197 -11.40 -8.09 0.48
CA LEU A 197 -12.66 -8.50 -0.16
C LEU A 197 -12.68 -8.16 -1.65
N TYR A 198 -12.19 -6.96 -2.00
CA TYR A 198 -11.97 -6.55 -3.38
C TYR A 198 -11.10 -7.57 -4.13
N LYS A 199 -9.96 -7.95 -3.55
CA LYS A 199 -9.05 -8.93 -4.19
C LYS A 199 -9.68 -10.32 -4.32
N ALA A 200 -10.42 -10.75 -3.30
CA ALA A 200 -11.12 -12.02 -3.33
C ALA A 200 -12.20 -12.07 -4.44
N ARG A 201 -12.86 -10.93 -4.70
CA ARG A 201 -13.81 -10.78 -5.83
C ARG A 201 -13.10 -10.83 -7.18
N GLU A 202 -11.97 -10.15 -7.36
CA GLU A 202 -11.16 -10.23 -8.60
C GLU A 202 -10.74 -11.68 -8.90
N GLN A 203 -10.25 -12.40 -7.88
CA GLN A 203 -9.86 -13.81 -7.99
C GLN A 203 -11.04 -14.71 -8.38
N TYR A 204 -12.23 -14.45 -7.82
CA TYR A 204 -13.44 -15.19 -8.20
C TYR A 204 -13.85 -14.95 -9.66
N ASN A 205 -13.76 -13.69 -10.13
CA ASN A 205 -14.11 -13.30 -11.50
C ASN A 205 -13.13 -13.81 -12.56
N GLY A 206 -11.96 -14.32 -12.14
CA GLY A 206 -10.98 -14.92 -13.04
C GLY A 206 -10.14 -13.91 -13.82
N GLU A 207 -9.97 -12.69 -13.29
CA GLU A 207 -9.15 -11.65 -13.91
C GLU A 207 -7.64 -11.97 -13.86
N TYR A 208 -7.26 -12.97 -13.07
CA TYR A 208 -5.89 -13.47 -12.93
C TYR A 208 -5.87 -14.98 -13.14
N HIS A 209 -4.85 -15.52 -13.81
CA HIS A 209 -4.66 -16.96 -14.10
C HIS A 209 -4.40 -17.83 -12.85
N GLU A 210 -4.84 -17.40 -11.66
CA GLU A 210 -4.65 -18.06 -10.38
C GLU A 210 -5.87 -18.93 -9.99
N THR A 211 -5.67 -19.82 -9.02
CA THR A 211 -6.74 -20.62 -8.46
C THR A 211 -7.67 -19.74 -7.62
N LYS A 212 -8.98 -19.86 -7.85
CA LYS A 212 -9.99 -19.13 -7.08
C LYS A 212 -9.81 -19.37 -5.58
N TRP A 213 -9.76 -18.29 -4.80
CA TRP A 213 -9.58 -18.36 -3.35
C TRP A 213 -10.84 -18.86 -2.62
N ILE A 214 -12.01 -18.58 -3.20
CA ILE A 214 -13.32 -18.77 -2.59
C ILE A 214 -14.36 -19.16 -3.65
N SER A 215 -15.44 -19.76 -3.19
CA SER A 215 -16.67 -20.00 -3.95
C SER A 215 -17.58 -18.76 -3.97
N GLU A 216 -18.61 -18.80 -4.81
CA GLU A 216 -19.62 -17.74 -4.90
C GLU A 216 -20.43 -17.58 -3.60
N ALA A 217 -20.79 -18.69 -2.95
CA ALA A 217 -21.54 -18.68 -1.70
C ALA A 217 -20.72 -18.04 -0.58
N GLU A 218 -19.43 -18.37 -0.50
CA GLU A 218 -18.49 -17.76 0.45
C GLU A 218 -18.27 -16.28 0.17
N LEU A 219 -18.17 -15.87 -1.11
CA LEU A 219 -18.06 -14.46 -1.48
C LEU A 219 -19.29 -13.67 -1.00
N LYS A 220 -20.50 -14.17 -1.26
CA LYS A 220 -21.73 -13.51 -0.85
C LYS A 220 -21.84 -13.36 0.66
N GLU A 221 -21.49 -14.41 1.41
CA GLU A 221 -21.46 -14.35 2.88
C GLU A 221 -20.49 -13.28 3.38
N MET A 222 -19.28 -13.24 2.81
CA MET A 222 -18.26 -12.26 3.17
C MET A 222 -18.68 -10.82 2.83
N GLU A 223 -19.36 -10.61 1.71
CA GLU A 223 -19.94 -9.32 1.36
C GLU A 223 -20.98 -8.87 2.39
N GLU A 224 -21.88 -9.75 2.84
CA GLU A 224 -22.89 -9.44 3.86
C GLU A 224 -22.26 -9.08 5.22
N ILE A 225 -21.21 -9.81 5.61
CA ILE A 225 -20.41 -9.52 6.81
C ILE A 225 -19.77 -8.14 6.69
N PHE A 226 -19.02 -7.91 5.61
CA PHE A 226 -18.26 -6.67 5.43
C PHE A 226 -19.18 -5.46 5.34
N GLN A 227 -20.36 -5.57 4.71
CA GLN A 227 -21.35 -4.49 4.67
C GLN A 227 -21.70 -4.00 6.09
N SER A 228 -21.88 -4.91 7.04
CA SER A 228 -22.23 -4.57 8.42
C SER A 228 -21.05 -3.90 9.14
N VAL A 229 -19.84 -4.42 8.93
CA VAL A 229 -18.59 -3.86 9.48
C VAL A 229 -18.32 -2.46 8.93
N ALA A 230 -18.48 -2.27 7.61
CA ALA A 230 -18.26 -1.00 6.93
C ALA A 230 -19.21 0.09 7.45
N ILE A 231 -20.52 -0.21 7.54
CA ILE A 231 -21.50 0.74 8.07
C ILE A 231 -21.16 1.14 9.50
N HIS A 232 -20.78 0.18 10.36
CA HIS A 232 -20.40 0.49 11.74
C HIS A 232 -19.13 1.36 11.80
N ALA A 233 -18.06 0.97 11.10
CA ALA A 233 -16.79 1.71 11.07
C ALA A 233 -16.93 3.15 10.56
N LEU A 234 -17.74 3.36 9.50
CA LEU A 234 -18.02 4.69 8.96
C LEU A 234 -18.87 5.53 9.93
N SER A 235 -19.82 4.90 10.63
CA SER A 235 -20.69 5.58 11.60
C SER A 235 -19.93 6.01 12.87
N THR A 236 -18.99 5.20 13.32
CA THR A 236 -18.13 5.50 14.48
C THR A 236 -16.97 6.45 14.14
N LYS A 237 -16.81 6.81 12.86
CA LYS A 237 -15.74 7.70 12.34
C LYS A 237 -14.34 7.20 12.69
N LYS A 238 -14.16 5.88 12.74
CA LYS A 238 -12.94 5.26 13.28
C LYS A 238 -11.68 5.59 12.48
N PHE A 239 -11.83 5.75 11.17
CA PHE A 239 -10.74 5.94 10.22
C PHE A 239 -10.74 7.34 9.58
N ILE A 240 -11.46 8.29 10.18
CA ILE A 240 -11.54 9.66 9.66
C ILE A 240 -10.17 10.35 9.62
N ASN A 241 -9.33 10.11 10.63
CA ASN A 241 -8.06 10.84 10.82
C ASN A 241 -6.91 10.33 9.94
N ASN A 242 -7.07 9.17 9.28
CA ASN A 242 -6.08 8.58 8.40
C ASN A 242 -6.56 8.49 6.94
N HIS A 243 -7.68 9.13 6.59
CA HIS A 243 -8.22 9.22 5.22
C HIS A 243 -8.53 7.86 4.57
N LEU A 244 -8.74 6.80 5.37
CA LEU A 244 -9.01 5.45 4.87
C LEU A 244 -10.50 5.12 4.74
N GLU A 245 -11.40 6.02 5.13
CA GLU A 245 -12.84 5.77 5.03
C GLU A 245 -13.34 5.59 3.58
N SER A 246 -12.65 6.18 2.60
CA SER A 246 -12.94 5.94 1.19
C SER A 246 -12.70 4.48 0.79
N HIS A 247 -11.65 3.81 1.31
CA HIS A 247 -11.42 2.38 1.06
C HIS A 247 -12.60 1.53 1.56
N ILE A 248 -13.09 1.84 2.77
CA ILE A 248 -14.23 1.15 3.37
C ILE A 248 -15.50 1.38 2.54
N PHE A 249 -15.76 2.64 2.18
CA PHE A 249 -16.98 3.03 1.51
C PHE A 249 -17.07 2.51 0.07
N PHE A 250 -15.99 2.59 -0.70
CA PHE A 250 -16.02 2.08 -2.07
C PHE A 250 -16.20 0.57 -2.10
N GLU A 251 -15.68 -0.17 -1.12
CA GLU A 251 -15.95 -1.60 -1.02
C GLU A 251 -17.39 -1.89 -0.54
N LEU A 252 -17.96 -1.09 0.38
CA LEU A 252 -19.38 -1.15 0.70
C LEU A 252 -20.25 -0.94 -0.56
N LYS A 253 -19.92 0.04 -1.39
CA LYS A 253 -20.60 0.30 -2.66
C LYS A 253 -20.51 -0.87 -3.64
N ARG A 254 -19.34 -1.51 -3.78
CA ARG A 254 -19.16 -2.67 -4.66
C ARG A 254 -19.96 -3.88 -4.18
N SER A 255 -19.95 -4.13 -2.87
CA SER A 255 -20.68 -5.23 -2.25
C SER A 255 -22.19 -5.00 -2.19
N SER A 256 -22.66 -3.76 -2.01
CA SER A 256 -24.07 -3.41 -1.99
C SER A 256 -24.33 -1.93 -2.31
N LYS A 257 -24.67 -1.64 -3.57
CA LYS A 257 -25.10 -0.30 -4.01
C LYS A 257 -26.25 0.23 -3.14
N THR A 258 -27.22 -0.61 -2.80
CA THR A 258 -28.40 -0.22 -2.00
C THR A 258 -28.03 0.20 -0.59
N LYS A 259 -27.17 -0.55 0.12
CA LYS A 259 -26.75 -0.17 1.47
C LYS A 259 -25.87 1.08 1.46
N ALA A 260 -24.96 1.20 0.50
CA ALA A 260 -24.14 2.39 0.32
C ALA A 260 -24.99 3.64 0.05
N ALA A 261 -26.02 3.52 -0.81
CA ALA A 261 -26.97 4.58 -1.10
C ALA A 261 -27.70 5.07 0.15
N HIS A 262 -28.33 4.14 0.88
CA HIS A 262 -29.03 4.48 2.12
C HIS A 262 -28.10 5.16 3.13
N TYR A 263 -26.89 4.63 3.31
CA TYR A 263 -25.92 5.20 4.24
C TYR A 263 -25.56 6.65 3.89
N ILE A 264 -25.30 6.95 2.61
CA ILE A 264 -24.98 8.33 2.19
C ILE A 264 -26.20 9.25 2.27
N ILE A 265 -27.40 8.78 1.93
CA ILE A 265 -28.62 9.58 2.06
C ILE A 265 -28.87 9.96 3.52
N ASP A 266 -28.75 9.01 4.44
CA ASP A 266 -28.92 9.23 5.88
C ASP A 266 -27.84 10.21 6.40
N THR A 267 -26.60 10.02 5.97
CA THR A 267 -25.48 10.90 6.31
C THR A 267 -25.72 12.33 5.79
N LEU A 268 -26.16 12.48 4.54
CA LEU A 268 -26.40 13.78 3.91
C LEU A 268 -27.53 14.57 4.61
N ASN A 269 -28.54 13.87 5.13
CA ASN A 269 -29.66 14.48 5.85
C ASN A 269 -29.32 14.85 7.31
N SER A 270 -28.12 14.52 7.80
CA SER A 270 -27.65 14.90 9.13
C SER A 270 -27.06 16.31 9.17
N TYR A 271 -26.82 16.83 10.37
CA TYR A 271 -26.14 18.12 10.56
C TYR A 271 -24.72 18.06 9.97
N ASP A 272 -24.34 19.08 9.17
CA ASP A 272 -23.11 19.11 8.37
C ASP A 272 -22.92 17.86 7.47
N GLY A 273 -24.03 17.24 7.06
CA GLY A 273 -24.02 15.96 6.34
C GLY A 273 -23.18 15.96 5.07
N ILE A 274 -23.13 17.07 4.33
CA ILE A 274 -22.29 17.20 3.12
C ILE A 274 -20.79 17.22 3.44
N ILE A 275 -20.38 17.78 4.58
CA ILE A 275 -18.99 17.72 5.04
C ILE A 275 -18.65 16.27 5.37
N ARG A 276 -19.54 15.58 6.09
CA ARG A 276 -19.34 14.17 6.42
C ARG A 276 -19.28 13.28 5.18
N VAL A 277 -20.16 13.49 4.21
CA VAL A 277 -20.10 12.78 2.91
C VAL A 277 -18.76 13.05 2.23
N SER A 278 -18.28 14.30 2.26
CA SER A 278 -16.99 14.67 1.65
C SER A 278 -15.81 13.97 2.29
N GLU A 279 -15.83 13.75 3.61
CA GLU A 279 -14.82 12.94 4.32
C GLU A 279 -14.83 11.48 3.87
N ILE A 280 -16.02 10.91 3.63
CA ILE A 280 -16.19 9.50 3.27
C ILE A 280 -15.74 9.23 1.82
N ILE A 281 -16.16 10.05 0.86
CA ILE A 281 -15.91 9.81 -0.57
C ILE A 281 -14.68 10.55 -1.10
N GLY A 282 -13.96 11.24 -0.22
CA GLY A 282 -13.01 12.26 -0.60
C GLY A 282 -11.74 11.75 -1.28
N ASN A 283 -11.34 10.49 -1.10
CA ASN A 283 -10.14 9.96 -1.72
C ASN A 283 -10.50 8.98 -2.84
N SER A 284 -10.42 9.44 -4.09
CA SER A 284 -10.72 8.63 -5.28
C SER A 284 -9.49 7.93 -5.86
N GLY A 285 -8.28 8.37 -5.48
CA GLY A 285 -7.03 7.84 -6.00
C GLY A 285 -5.84 8.75 -5.67
N SER A 286 -4.67 8.38 -6.19
CA SER A 286 -3.44 9.16 -6.03
C SER A 286 -2.57 9.05 -7.26
N ASP A 287 -1.80 10.10 -7.57
CA ASP A 287 -0.83 10.11 -8.66
C ASP A 287 0.52 10.73 -8.28
N SER A 288 1.47 10.65 -9.19
CA SER A 288 2.83 11.16 -9.01
C SER A 288 2.95 12.67 -9.16
N THR A 289 1.95 13.35 -9.72
CA THR A 289 1.95 14.80 -9.95
C THR A 289 1.74 15.54 -8.64
N ASN A 290 0.69 15.20 -7.91
CA ASN A 290 0.38 15.89 -6.64
C ASN A 290 -0.32 15.00 -5.61
N GLY A 291 -0.10 13.68 -5.70
CA GLY A 291 -0.54 12.73 -4.68
C GLY A 291 -2.05 12.52 -4.71
N PRO A 292 -2.71 12.45 -3.54
CA PRO A 292 -4.11 12.05 -3.45
C PRO A 292 -5.05 13.08 -4.08
N TYR A 293 -6.04 12.58 -4.81
CA TYR A 293 -7.02 13.38 -5.52
C TYR A 293 -8.44 12.85 -5.35
N VAL A 294 -9.39 13.73 -5.65
CA VAL A 294 -10.81 13.41 -5.79
C VAL A 294 -11.26 13.67 -7.22
N LYS A 295 -12.06 12.76 -7.77
CA LYS A 295 -12.78 12.95 -9.03
C LYS A 295 -14.12 12.26 -8.90
N ILE A 296 -15.19 13.05 -8.84
CA ILE A 296 -16.57 12.57 -8.70
C ILE A 296 -17.27 12.81 -10.03
N GLU A 297 -17.26 11.80 -10.88
CA GLU A 297 -17.97 11.86 -12.15
C GLU A 297 -19.47 11.57 -11.96
N LYS A 298 -20.27 11.99 -12.95
CA LYS A 298 -21.71 11.78 -12.91
C LYS A 298 -22.06 10.28 -12.83
N ASP A 299 -21.27 9.44 -13.50
CA ASP A 299 -21.54 8.00 -13.57
C ASP A 299 -21.08 7.27 -12.29
N ASP A 300 -20.18 7.86 -11.50
CA ASP A 300 -19.69 7.24 -10.27
C ASP A 300 -20.80 6.99 -9.27
N PHE A 301 -21.80 7.88 -9.20
CA PHE A 301 -22.86 7.82 -8.20
C PHE A 301 -24.27 7.78 -8.80
N TYR A 302 -24.40 7.77 -10.13
CA TYR A 302 -25.70 7.87 -10.83
C TYR A 302 -26.74 6.85 -10.33
N ASP A 303 -26.31 5.59 -10.15
CA ASP A 303 -27.18 4.49 -9.71
C ASP A 303 -27.44 4.47 -8.19
N MET A 304 -26.80 5.36 -7.43
CA MET A 304 -26.69 5.23 -5.97
C MET A 304 -27.19 6.48 -5.23
N ILE A 305 -26.88 7.68 -5.71
CA ILE A 305 -27.26 8.94 -5.06
C ILE A 305 -27.77 9.90 -6.14
N ASN A 306 -28.80 10.69 -5.81
CA ASN A 306 -29.17 11.84 -6.63
C ASN A 306 -28.05 12.90 -6.56
N ILE A 307 -27.18 12.91 -7.57
CA ILE A 307 -26.05 13.84 -7.68
C ILE A 307 -26.52 15.30 -7.66
N GLU A 308 -27.69 15.62 -8.22
CA GLU A 308 -28.22 16.97 -8.18
C GLU A 308 -28.50 17.41 -6.74
N LYS A 309 -29.04 16.51 -5.90
CA LYS A 309 -29.20 16.77 -4.46
C LYS A 309 -27.85 16.98 -3.77
N LEU A 310 -26.83 16.19 -4.13
CA LEU A 310 -25.48 16.36 -3.59
C LEU A 310 -24.91 17.75 -3.94
N LYS A 311 -25.09 18.18 -5.19
CA LYS A 311 -24.69 19.50 -5.71
C LYS A 311 -25.42 20.64 -5.01
N GLU A 312 -26.73 20.53 -4.81
CA GLU A 312 -27.52 21.52 -4.07
C GLU A 312 -26.98 21.72 -2.64
N HIS A 313 -26.68 20.63 -1.92
CA HIS A 313 -26.08 20.72 -0.60
C HIS A 313 -24.67 21.34 -0.66
N ALA A 314 -23.85 20.95 -1.64
CA ALA A 314 -22.50 21.47 -1.85
C ALA A 314 -22.47 22.98 -2.13
N MET A 315 -23.39 23.50 -2.95
CA MET A 315 -23.48 24.93 -3.30
C MET A 315 -23.84 25.83 -2.12
N ASN A 316 -24.45 25.27 -1.06
CA ASN A 316 -24.87 26.01 0.13
C ASN A 316 -23.77 26.08 1.21
N ILE A 317 -22.61 25.45 0.99
CA ILE A 317 -21.49 25.48 1.93
C ILE A 317 -20.59 26.68 1.68
N ASN A 318 -20.21 27.36 2.75
CA ASN A 318 -19.11 28.32 2.69
C ASN A 318 -17.78 27.56 2.60
N LEU A 319 -17.21 27.49 1.39
CA LEU A 319 -15.95 26.78 1.13
C LEU A 319 -14.77 27.33 1.93
N GLU A 320 -14.71 28.65 2.15
CA GLU A 320 -13.56 29.30 2.79
C GLU A 320 -13.37 28.88 4.26
N THR A 321 -14.41 28.36 4.90
CA THR A 321 -14.35 27.90 6.29
C THR A 321 -13.98 26.41 6.42
N GLN A 322 -13.82 25.70 5.30
CA GLN A 322 -13.54 24.26 5.30
C GLN A 322 -12.06 23.96 5.09
N PRO A 323 -11.55 22.81 5.59
CA PRO A 323 -10.22 22.33 5.25
C PRO A 323 -10.04 22.17 3.73
N ILE A 324 -8.81 22.36 3.24
CA ILE A 324 -8.50 22.33 1.79
C ILE A 324 -8.96 21.03 1.13
N HIS A 325 -8.76 19.87 1.77
CA HIS A 325 -9.19 18.58 1.23
C HIS A 325 -10.72 18.51 1.07
N ILE A 326 -11.50 19.03 2.02
CA ILE A 326 -12.97 19.12 1.91
C ILE A 326 -13.37 20.09 0.80
N GLN A 327 -12.68 21.22 0.66
CA GLN A 327 -12.93 22.15 -0.45
C GLN A 327 -12.73 21.48 -1.81
N ALA A 328 -11.66 20.68 -1.95
CA ALA A 328 -11.37 19.92 -3.18
C ALA A 328 -12.53 18.96 -3.53
N VAL A 329 -13.04 18.24 -2.54
CA VAL A 329 -14.16 17.30 -2.72
C VAL A 329 -15.44 18.03 -3.11
N ILE A 330 -15.79 19.11 -2.41
CA ILE A 330 -16.98 19.92 -2.72
C ILE A 330 -16.88 20.51 -4.14
N LYS A 331 -15.71 21.01 -4.55
CA LYS A 331 -15.50 21.48 -5.93
C LYS A 331 -15.73 20.37 -6.95
N SER A 332 -15.18 19.18 -6.70
CA SER A 332 -15.40 18.00 -7.54
C SER A 332 -16.86 17.56 -7.61
N ILE A 333 -17.61 17.61 -6.51
CA ILE A 333 -19.06 17.36 -6.49
C ILE A 333 -19.80 18.32 -7.44
N ILE A 334 -19.43 19.61 -7.42
CA ILE A 334 -20.12 20.65 -8.18
C ILE A 334 -19.87 20.51 -9.69
N ASP A 335 -18.60 20.36 -10.10
CA ASP A 335 -18.21 20.44 -11.53
C ASP A 335 -17.72 19.13 -12.15
N GLY A 336 -17.57 18.07 -11.36
CA GLY A 336 -17.11 16.74 -11.78
C GLY A 336 -15.62 16.64 -12.10
N LYS A 337 -14.83 17.68 -11.85
CA LYS A 337 -13.41 17.70 -12.21
C LYS A 337 -12.54 17.06 -11.13
N LYS A 338 -11.32 16.70 -11.53
CA LYS A 338 -10.29 16.21 -10.64
C LYS A 338 -9.70 17.36 -9.82
N TYR A 339 -9.61 17.21 -8.50
CA TYR A 339 -8.92 18.15 -7.61
C TYR A 339 -7.96 17.40 -6.69
N TYR A 340 -6.80 17.98 -6.42
CA TYR A 340 -5.86 17.42 -5.45
C TYR A 340 -6.26 17.77 -4.02
N LEU A 341 -6.23 16.78 -3.13
CA LEU A 341 -6.65 16.96 -1.73
C LEU A 341 -5.66 17.82 -0.92
N ARG A 342 -4.40 17.84 -1.35
CA ARG A 342 -3.30 18.51 -0.65
C ARG A 342 -3.41 20.03 -0.67
N ASP A 343 -3.70 20.59 -1.85
CA ASP A 343 -3.68 22.04 -2.08
C ASP A 343 -4.95 22.57 -2.78
N GLY A 344 -5.89 21.68 -3.12
CA GLY A 344 -7.14 22.06 -3.78
C GLY A 344 -6.97 22.53 -5.23
N SER A 345 -5.79 22.30 -5.83
CA SER A 345 -5.53 22.63 -7.23
C SER A 345 -6.25 21.68 -8.18
N LEU A 346 -6.57 22.19 -9.37
CA LEU A 346 -7.21 21.41 -10.42
C LEU A 346 -6.22 20.39 -10.99
N GLY A 347 -6.61 19.12 -11.03
CA GLY A 347 -5.82 18.05 -11.61
C GLY A 347 -5.91 18.03 -13.13
N GLU A 348 -4.87 17.51 -13.76
CA GLU A 348 -4.86 17.26 -15.21
C GLU A 348 -5.94 16.25 -15.58
N MET A 349 -6.66 16.48 -16.68
CA MET A 349 -7.58 15.50 -17.27
C MET A 349 -6.76 14.54 -18.12
N TRP A 350 -6.66 13.28 -17.67
CA TRP A 350 -6.10 12.18 -18.43
C TRP A 350 -7.24 11.33 -18.98
#